data_AF-A0A7S3VLB7-F1
#
_entry.id   AF-A0A7S3VLB7-F1
#
_cell.length_a   1.000
_cell.length_b   1.000
_cell.length_c   1.000
_cell.angle_alpha   90.00
_cell.angle_beta   90.00
_cell.angle_gamma   90.00
#
_symmetry.space_group_name_H-M   'P 1'
#
loop_
_entity.id
_entity.type
_entity.pdbx_description
1 polymer ?
#
loop_
_entity_poly.entity_id
_entity_poly.type
_entity_poly.pdbx_seq_one_letter_code
_entity_poly.pdbx_strand_id
1 'polypeptide(L)'
;VFQYKHHIYTNIHLTVPWATVDDCMQGVQGKTLGSSDTQVQGTNDDAQLSKLSCAKLGYFKDEFIQFFVKKKTVRRSPLINRGYYSRYAGLRMLQQKFLHATSSSGTPAQFLILGAGFDTTWFQLASEGQAPTKCLELDFAEVTKRKAAMIASHPPLMDLLRGQAGGKHAQDQGNGEASPPSTSLEKVQVLPVQGEVMCGDGAYSVLPADLRDLQAVEAAIQRAGLDTSAPTLILSECVLVYMEPSDSSNLIRMLGQTFSNAAIVVYEQVRPHDAFGRQMRSNLEERGCPLLGLTSTPTLEAHCERLTRNSWESAAAWDMDTVYKARLDAADRSRIERLEIFDEFEEWHMIQEHYCITVGINKRNAQDNRLGSNVLDGFGFGSPQSSSTSSDFS
;
A
#
# COMPACT_ATOMS: atom_id res chain seq x y z
N VAL A 1 20.70 -37.78 -3.58
CA VAL A 1 20.27 -36.58 -4.35
C VAL A 1 18.76 -36.57 -4.66
N PHE A 2 18.13 -37.68 -5.07
CA PHE A 2 16.67 -37.73 -5.26
C PHE A 2 15.84 -37.90 -3.97
N GLN A 3 16.35 -38.57 -2.94
CA GLN A 3 15.66 -38.70 -1.64
C GLN A 3 15.75 -37.44 -0.75
N TYR A 4 16.75 -36.56 -0.97
CA TYR A 4 16.88 -35.30 -0.22
C TYR A 4 15.87 -34.25 -0.69
N LYS A 5 15.45 -34.30 -1.96
CA LYS A 5 14.38 -33.43 -2.47
C LYS A 5 13.02 -33.82 -1.88
N HIS A 6 12.75 -35.10 -1.65
CA HIS A 6 11.44 -35.53 -1.16
C HIS A 6 11.19 -35.15 0.31
N HIS A 7 12.24 -35.09 1.14
CA HIS A 7 12.12 -34.71 2.56
C HIS A 7 11.89 -33.21 2.78
N ILE A 8 12.34 -32.36 1.86
CA ILE A 8 12.03 -30.92 1.84
C ILE A 8 10.54 -30.71 1.53
N TYR A 9 9.92 -31.56 0.70
CA TYR A 9 8.50 -31.40 0.35
C TYR A 9 7.50 -31.99 1.36
N THR A 10 7.91 -32.90 2.25
CA THR A 10 6.98 -33.60 3.17
C THR A 10 7.08 -33.20 4.64
N ASN A 11 8.07 -32.41 5.06
CA ASN A 11 8.24 -31.98 6.46
C ASN A 11 8.36 -30.46 6.64
N ILE A 12 8.16 -29.65 5.60
CA ILE A 12 8.09 -28.21 5.74
C ILE A 12 6.64 -27.85 6.02
N HIS A 13 6.39 -27.30 7.21
CA HIS A 13 5.25 -26.46 7.52
C HIS A 13 5.26 -25.25 6.56
N LEU A 14 4.88 -25.46 5.30
CA LEU A 14 4.74 -24.44 4.25
C LEU A 14 3.47 -23.60 4.50
N THR A 15 3.35 -23.05 5.70
CA THR A 15 2.19 -22.29 6.17
C THR A 15 2.48 -20.80 6.22
N VAL A 16 3.01 -20.17 5.15
CA VAL A 16 2.90 -18.70 5.11
C VAL A 16 2.97 -17.99 3.75
N PRO A 17 1.84 -17.43 3.27
CA PRO A 17 1.81 -16.10 2.65
C PRO A 17 2.09 -15.02 3.71
N TRP A 18 2.66 -13.86 3.34
CA TRP A 18 3.00 -12.75 4.28
C TRP A 18 1.87 -12.39 5.26
N ALA A 19 0.62 -12.68 4.94
CA ALA A 19 -0.54 -12.39 5.77
C ALA A 19 -0.81 -13.35 6.96
N THR A 20 0.06 -14.32 7.34
CA THR A 20 -0.34 -15.28 8.40
C THR A 20 0.78 -16.17 9.01
N VAL A 21 1.74 -15.63 9.78
CA VAL A 21 2.67 -16.48 10.60
C VAL A 21 2.14 -16.87 11.98
N ASP A 22 1.25 -16.11 12.63
CA ASP A 22 1.11 -16.29 14.09
C ASP A 22 0.12 -17.37 14.56
N ASP A 23 -0.75 -17.91 13.71
CA ASP A 23 -1.73 -18.92 14.16
C ASP A 23 -1.19 -20.36 14.16
N CYS A 24 0.08 -20.58 13.77
CA CYS A 24 0.66 -21.93 13.73
C CYS A 24 0.97 -22.53 15.12
N MET A 25 0.62 -21.88 16.24
CA MET A 25 0.94 -22.37 17.59
C MET A 25 -0.21 -22.37 18.61
N GLN A 26 -1.44 -22.00 18.23
CA GLN A 26 -2.58 -22.09 19.15
C GLN A 26 -3.75 -22.78 18.47
N GLY A 27 -3.90 -24.07 18.73
CA GLY A 27 -5.05 -24.86 18.28
C GLY A 27 -6.35 -24.22 18.76
N VAL A 28 -7.13 -23.67 17.81
CA VAL A 28 -8.51 -23.26 18.04
C VAL A 28 -9.40 -24.14 17.17
N GLN A 29 -10.03 -25.12 17.82
CA GLN A 29 -11.11 -25.89 17.23
C GLN A 29 -12.32 -24.98 16.95
N GLY A 30 -12.88 -25.11 15.74
CA GLY A 30 -14.27 -24.77 15.42
C GLY A 30 -14.68 -23.30 15.56
N LYS A 31 -14.54 -22.51 14.47
CA LYS A 31 -15.35 -21.29 14.28
C LYS A 31 -16.10 -21.36 12.96
N THR A 32 -17.39 -21.04 13.04
CA THR A 32 -18.34 -20.91 11.94
C THR A 32 -17.78 -20.00 10.84
N LEU A 33 -17.75 -20.45 9.58
CA LEU A 33 -17.32 -19.63 8.45
C LEU A 33 -18.23 -18.40 8.32
N GLY A 34 -17.68 -17.20 8.53
CA GLY A 34 -18.31 -15.95 8.12
C GLY A 34 -18.30 -15.78 6.59
N SER A 35 -19.00 -14.77 6.07
CA SER A 35 -18.91 -14.38 4.66
C SER A 35 -17.45 -14.15 4.24
N SER A 36 -17.10 -14.43 2.97
CA SER A 36 -15.75 -14.19 2.41
C SER A 36 -15.26 -12.77 2.72
N ASP A 37 -16.16 -11.78 2.63
CA ASP A 37 -15.85 -10.38 2.87
C ASP A 37 -15.41 -10.13 4.32
N THR A 38 -15.98 -10.83 5.31
CA THR A 38 -15.56 -10.72 6.72
C THR A 38 -14.14 -11.25 6.92
N GLN A 39 -13.78 -12.34 6.23
CA GLN A 39 -12.44 -12.91 6.33
C GLN A 39 -11.41 -12.03 5.60
N VAL A 40 -11.77 -11.49 4.43
CA VAL A 40 -10.96 -10.48 3.72
C VAL A 40 -10.71 -9.26 4.62
N GLN A 41 -11.72 -8.76 5.32
CA GLN A 41 -11.54 -7.67 6.31
C GLN A 41 -10.59 -8.05 7.46
N GLY A 42 -10.57 -9.33 7.87
CA GLY A 42 -9.64 -9.85 8.86
C GLY A 42 -8.16 -9.75 8.44
N THR A 43 -7.87 -9.78 7.13
CA THR A 43 -6.50 -9.65 6.62
C THR A 43 -5.86 -8.30 6.94
N ASN A 44 -6.67 -7.24 7.10
CA ASN A 44 -6.18 -5.94 7.54
C ASN A 44 -5.56 -6.03 8.95
N ASP A 45 -6.23 -6.70 9.90
CA ASP A 45 -5.73 -6.80 11.27
C ASP A 45 -4.40 -7.57 11.35
N ASP A 46 -4.21 -8.64 10.56
CA ASP A 46 -2.93 -9.36 10.49
C ASP A 46 -1.81 -8.49 9.90
N ALA A 47 -2.10 -7.78 8.80
CA ALA A 47 -1.14 -6.89 8.15
C ALA A 47 -0.67 -5.78 9.11
N GLN A 48 -1.58 -5.19 9.90
CA GLN A 48 -1.20 -4.17 10.88
C GLN A 48 -0.34 -4.74 12.02
N LEU A 49 -0.60 -5.97 12.47
CA LEU A 49 0.23 -6.62 13.48
C LEU A 49 1.66 -6.88 12.96
N SER A 50 1.79 -7.29 11.70
CA SER A 50 3.09 -7.47 11.05
C SER A 50 3.82 -6.14 10.86
N LYS A 51 3.12 -5.07 10.42
CA LYS A 51 3.66 -3.70 10.35
C LYS A 51 4.10 -3.19 11.74
N LEU A 52 3.34 -3.47 12.81
CA LEU A 52 3.71 -3.11 14.19
C LEU A 52 4.99 -3.83 14.64
N SER A 53 5.12 -5.13 14.34
CA SER A 53 6.34 -5.91 14.64
C SER A 53 7.57 -5.27 14.00
N CYS A 54 7.49 -4.95 12.69
CA CYS A 54 8.54 -4.25 11.97
C CYS A 54 8.90 -2.90 12.61
N ALA A 55 7.90 -2.07 12.91
CA ALA A 55 8.11 -0.74 13.50
C ALA A 55 8.83 -0.83 14.86
N LYS A 56 8.42 -1.79 15.72
CA LYS A 56 9.03 -1.99 17.04
C LYS A 56 10.47 -2.50 16.98
N LEU A 57 10.79 -3.32 15.99
CA LEU A 57 12.12 -3.88 15.78
C LEU A 57 13.03 -2.96 14.95
N GLY A 58 12.54 -1.78 14.55
CA GLY A 58 13.32 -0.80 13.82
C GLY A 58 13.50 -1.11 12.34
N TYR A 59 12.67 -1.96 11.74
CA TYR A 59 12.70 -2.20 10.29
C TYR A 59 12.32 -0.93 9.52
N PHE A 60 11.33 -0.21 9.99
CA PHE A 60 10.99 1.13 9.50
C PHE A 60 10.42 1.97 10.62
N LYS A 61 10.38 3.29 10.43
CA LYS A 61 9.79 4.21 11.39
C LYS A 61 8.30 4.35 11.11
N ASP A 62 7.47 3.93 12.06
CA ASP A 62 6.04 4.23 12.08
C ASP A 62 5.59 4.44 13.53
N GLU A 63 5.36 5.70 13.91
CA GLU A 63 4.92 6.08 15.25
C GLU A 63 3.39 5.98 15.41
N PHE A 64 2.66 5.72 14.33
CA PHE A 64 1.21 5.78 14.26
C PHE A 64 0.55 4.40 14.27
N ILE A 65 1.21 3.38 13.72
CA ILE A 65 0.68 2.00 13.63
C ILE A 65 0.19 1.48 14.98
N GLN A 66 0.85 1.89 16.07
CA GLN A 66 0.46 1.53 17.41
C GLN A 66 -0.97 1.98 17.78
N PHE A 67 -1.54 3.03 17.18
CA PHE A 67 -2.91 3.48 17.45
C PHE A 67 -3.97 2.63 16.74
N PHE A 68 -3.57 1.87 15.72
CA PHE A 68 -4.47 1.11 14.85
C PHE A 68 -4.48 -0.40 15.13
N VAL A 69 -3.76 -0.83 16.17
CA VAL A 69 -3.65 -2.24 16.59
C VAL A 69 -4.14 -2.42 18.02
N LYS A 70 -4.96 -3.45 18.27
CA LYS A 70 -5.43 -3.79 19.62
C LYS A 70 -4.31 -4.43 20.45
N LYS A 71 -3.64 -5.44 19.90
CA LYS A 71 -2.52 -6.14 20.55
C LYS A 71 -1.25 -5.30 20.39
N LYS A 72 -0.79 -4.69 21.47
CA LYS A 72 0.41 -3.83 21.44
C LYS A 72 1.70 -4.64 21.45
N THR A 73 1.69 -5.90 21.88
CA THR A 73 2.87 -6.77 21.94
C THR A 73 2.76 -7.83 20.87
N VAL A 74 3.50 -7.65 19.78
CA VAL A 74 3.60 -8.62 18.69
C VAL A 74 5.04 -8.64 18.19
N ARG A 75 5.51 -9.84 17.86
CA ARG A 75 6.81 -10.07 17.24
C ARG A 75 6.65 -11.20 16.23
N ARG A 76 6.87 -10.90 14.96
CA ARG A 76 6.90 -11.90 13.87
C ARG A 76 8.32 -12.46 13.72
N SER A 77 8.45 -13.53 12.94
CA SER A 77 9.76 -14.09 12.59
C SER A 77 10.59 -13.09 11.75
N PRO A 78 11.92 -13.20 11.78
CA PRO A 78 12.80 -12.41 10.91
C PRO A 78 12.43 -12.50 9.42
N LEU A 79 12.04 -13.68 8.94
CA LEU A 79 11.51 -13.88 7.58
C LEU A 79 10.38 -12.91 7.29
N ILE A 80 9.32 -12.92 8.11
CA ILE A 80 8.15 -12.04 7.98
C ILE A 80 8.50 -10.57 8.07
N ASN A 81 9.30 -10.18 9.07
CA ASN A 81 9.66 -8.79 9.25
C ASN A 81 10.43 -8.24 8.03
N ARG A 82 11.38 -9.02 7.50
CA ARG A 82 12.16 -8.61 6.32
C ARG A 82 11.26 -8.38 5.10
N GLY A 83 10.20 -9.16 4.91
CA GLY A 83 9.37 -9.01 3.72
C GLY A 83 8.34 -7.91 3.84
N TYR A 84 7.78 -7.71 5.04
CA TYR A 84 7.02 -6.48 5.30
C TYR A 84 7.89 -5.23 5.16
N TYR A 85 9.17 -5.29 5.54
CA TYR A 85 10.11 -4.22 5.21
C TYR A 85 10.25 -4.05 3.69
N SER A 86 10.45 -5.11 2.92
CA SER A 86 10.62 -5.02 1.46
C SER A 86 9.39 -4.40 0.79
N ARG A 87 8.19 -4.84 1.22
CA ARG A 87 6.89 -4.29 0.85
C ARG A 87 6.81 -2.80 1.18
N TYR A 88 7.07 -2.43 2.44
CA TYR A 88 7.03 -1.05 2.91
C TYR A 88 8.02 -0.16 2.15
N ALA A 89 9.29 -0.56 2.07
CA ALA A 89 10.36 0.20 1.47
C ALA A 89 10.14 0.41 -0.05
N GLY A 90 9.66 -0.62 -0.75
CA GLY A 90 9.32 -0.52 -2.17
C GLY A 90 8.22 0.51 -2.43
N LEU A 91 7.13 0.44 -1.67
CA LEU A 91 6.02 1.39 -1.78
C LEU A 91 6.43 2.80 -1.34
N ARG A 92 7.16 2.91 -0.22
CA ARG A 92 7.67 4.18 0.30
C ARG A 92 8.56 4.89 -0.70
N MET A 93 9.44 4.16 -1.38
CA MET A 93 10.29 4.75 -2.41
C MET A 93 9.47 5.32 -3.58
N LEU A 94 8.42 4.63 -4.03
CA LEU A 94 7.55 5.13 -5.09
C LEU A 94 6.74 6.36 -4.65
N GLN A 95 6.20 6.34 -3.44
CA GLN A 95 5.52 7.50 -2.83
C GLN A 95 6.46 8.72 -2.78
N GLN A 96 7.69 8.55 -2.31
CA GLN A 96 8.68 9.61 -2.20
C GLN A 96 9.13 10.14 -3.56
N LYS A 97 9.37 9.27 -4.54
CA LYS A 97 9.67 9.69 -5.92
C LYS A 97 8.54 10.56 -6.50
N PHE A 98 7.29 10.16 -6.29
CA PHE A 98 6.13 10.90 -6.79
C PHE A 98 6.02 12.28 -6.12
N LEU A 99 6.11 12.33 -4.79
CA LEU A 99 6.06 13.59 -4.02
C LEU A 99 7.22 14.53 -4.39
N HIS A 100 8.42 14.00 -4.59
CA HIS A 100 9.57 14.79 -5.02
C HIS A 100 9.39 15.36 -6.43
N ALA A 101 8.89 14.56 -7.38
CA ALA A 101 8.66 15.00 -8.76
C ALA A 101 7.59 16.09 -8.86
N THR A 102 6.48 15.90 -8.14
CA THR A 102 5.38 16.88 -8.07
C THR A 102 5.81 18.17 -7.37
N SER A 103 6.52 18.08 -6.24
CA SER A 103 7.09 19.24 -5.54
C SER A 103 8.07 20.02 -6.43
N SER A 104 8.99 19.33 -7.12
CA SER A 104 9.95 19.97 -8.04
C SER A 104 9.27 20.66 -9.22
N SER A 105 8.10 20.16 -9.62
CA SER A 105 7.30 20.72 -10.71
C SER A 105 6.32 21.82 -10.27
N GLY A 106 6.17 22.03 -8.96
CA GLY A 106 5.19 22.97 -8.40
C GLY A 106 3.73 22.55 -8.60
N THR A 107 3.48 21.25 -8.79
CA THR A 107 2.13 20.70 -9.02
C THR A 107 1.58 20.05 -7.75
N PRO A 108 0.29 20.18 -7.44
CA PRO A 108 -0.30 19.56 -6.25
C PRO A 108 -0.34 18.03 -6.40
N ALA A 109 0.25 17.33 -5.43
CA ALA A 109 0.23 15.87 -5.37
C ALA A 109 -1.10 15.38 -4.77
N GLN A 110 -1.70 14.33 -5.35
CA GLN A 110 -2.88 13.68 -4.79
C GLN A 110 -2.65 12.18 -4.62
N PHE A 111 -3.10 11.62 -3.51
CA PHE A 111 -3.09 10.18 -3.26
C PHE A 111 -4.52 9.62 -3.24
N LEU A 112 -4.71 8.47 -3.88
CA LEU A 112 -5.91 7.64 -3.76
C LEU A 112 -5.50 6.24 -3.31
N ILE A 113 -5.85 5.85 -2.09
CA ILE A 113 -5.47 4.55 -1.52
C ILE A 113 -6.71 3.66 -1.49
N LEU A 114 -6.68 2.59 -2.30
CA LEU A 114 -7.75 1.61 -2.45
C LEU A 114 -7.54 0.50 -1.42
N GLY A 115 -8.59 0.13 -0.69
CA GLY A 115 -8.51 -0.89 0.36
C GLY A 115 -7.47 -0.52 1.42
N ALA A 116 -7.54 0.73 1.89
CA ALA A 116 -6.50 1.32 2.72
C ALA A 116 -6.35 0.63 4.09
N GLY A 117 -7.33 -0.15 4.55
CA GLY A 117 -7.30 -0.75 5.87
C GLY A 117 -7.01 0.30 6.95
N PHE A 118 -6.10 -0.01 7.85
CA PHE A 118 -5.55 0.96 8.80
C PHE A 118 -4.17 1.49 8.41
N ASP A 119 -3.90 1.63 7.11
CA ASP A 119 -2.66 2.23 6.63
C ASP A 119 -2.41 3.61 7.27
N THR A 120 -1.14 3.87 7.57
CA THR A 120 -0.67 5.03 8.32
C THR A 120 0.17 5.98 7.46
N THR A 121 0.31 5.69 6.15
CA THR A 121 1.19 6.42 5.23
C THR A 121 0.95 7.92 5.28
N TRP A 122 -0.32 8.36 5.26
CA TRP A 122 -0.63 9.78 5.33
C TRP A 122 -0.14 10.42 6.64
N PHE A 123 -0.37 9.77 7.79
CA PHE A 123 0.09 10.30 9.09
C PHE A 123 1.61 10.38 9.15
N GLN A 124 2.32 9.37 8.64
CA GLN A 124 3.78 9.39 8.52
C GLN A 124 4.25 10.57 7.68
N LEU A 125 3.74 10.70 6.44
CA LEU A 125 4.09 11.80 5.52
C LEU A 125 3.73 13.17 6.10
N ALA A 126 2.58 13.32 6.75
CA ALA A 126 2.16 14.56 7.38
C ALA A 126 3.11 14.97 8.52
N SER A 127 3.53 14.01 9.36
CA SER A 127 4.49 14.25 10.43
C SER A 127 5.89 14.63 9.92
N GLU A 128 6.26 14.14 8.74
CA GLU A 128 7.50 14.49 8.04
C GLU A 128 7.38 15.80 7.25
N GLY A 129 6.20 16.42 7.22
CA GLY A 129 5.94 17.64 6.47
C GLY A 129 5.83 17.46 4.95
N GLN A 130 5.64 16.22 4.49
CA GLN A 130 5.63 15.78 3.09
C GLN A 130 4.28 15.20 2.64
N ALA A 131 3.19 15.45 3.38
CA ALA A 131 1.86 14.97 2.99
C ALA A 131 1.48 15.48 1.58
N PRO A 132 0.77 14.65 0.78
CA PRO A 132 0.18 15.13 -0.47
C PRO A 132 -0.85 16.22 -0.17
N THR A 133 -1.13 17.05 -1.17
CA THR A 133 -2.14 18.13 -1.06
C THR A 133 -3.53 17.58 -0.76
N LYS A 134 -3.86 16.41 -1.33
CA LYS A 134 -5.07 15.65 -1.04
C LYS A 134 -4.76 14.17 -0.89
N CYS A 135 -5.45 13.50 0.02
CA CYS A 135 -5.37 12.06 0.19
C CYS A 135 -6.78 11.52 0.43
N LEU A 136 -7.20 10.55 -0.37
CA LEU A 136 -8.43 9.80 -0.16
C LEU A 136 -8.09 8.33 0.09
N GLU A 137 -8.59 7.81 1.20
CA GLU A 137 -8.56 6.40 1.55
C GLU A 137 -9.96 5.81 1.43
N LEU A 138 -10.07 4.70 0.70
CA LEU A 138 -11.31 3.95 0.50
C LEU A 138 -11.18 2.54 1.09
N ASP A 139 -12.23 2.07 1.75
CA ASP A 139 -12.37 0.69 2.20
C ASP A 139 -13.85 0.38 2.48
N PHE A 140 -14.15 -0.87 2.84
CA PHE A 140 -15.46 -1.28 3.32
C PHE A 140 -15.90 -0.44 4.53
N ALA A 141 -17.21 -0.21 4.63
CA ALA A 141 -17.79 0.61 5.68
C ALA A 141 -17.42 0.13 7.09
N GLU A 142 -17.34 -1.19 7.30
CA GLU A 142 -16.95 -1.80 8.56
C GLU A 142 -15.51 -1.43 8.95
N VAL A 143 -14.60 -1.36 7.97
CA VAL A 143 -13.19 -1.01 8.16
C VAL A 143 -13.04 0.49 8.40
N THR A 144 -13.68 1.33 7.59
CA THR A 144 -13.58 2.79 7.73
C THR A 144 -14.24 3.28 9.02
N LYS A 145 -15.36 2.70 9.47
CA LYS A 145 -15.96 2.95 10.80
C LYS A 145 -14.98 2.69 11.93
N ARG A 146 -14.27 1.54 11.88
CA ARG A 146 -13.23 1.21 12.86
C ARG A 146 -12.08 2.21 12.80
N LYS A 147 -11.60 2.59 11.60
CA LYS A 147 -10.51 3.56 11.42
C LYS A 147 -10.90 4.93 11.98
N ALA A 148 -12.06 5.45 11.60
CA ALA A 148 -12.59 6.73 12.07
C ALA A 148 -12.77 6.74 13.60
N ALA A 149 -13.27 5.65 14.19
CA ALA A 149 -13.37 5.52 15.64
C ALA A 149 -11.99 5.57 16.33
N MET A 150 -10.99 4.88 15.78
CA MET A 150 -9.63 4.90 16.31
C MET A 150 -8.98 6.29 16.15
N ILE A 151 -9.21 6.98 15.04
CA ILE A 151 -8.74 8.37 14.86
C ILE A 151 -9.38 9.28 15.91
N ALA A 152 -10.71 9.23 16.06
CA ALA A 152 -11.43 10.05 17.03
C ALA A 152 -11.00 9.81 18.48
N SER A 153 -10.62 8.57 18.83
CA SER A 153 -10.26 8.21 20.20
C SER A 153 -8.81 8.52 20.58
N HIS A 154 -7.95 8.91 19.64
CA HIS A 154 -6.52 9.14 19.91
C HIS A 154 -6.11 10.59 19.63
N PRO A 155 -5.85 11.40 20.67
CA PRO A 155 -5.46 12.80 20.53
C PRO A 155 -4.28 13.04 19.56
N PRO A 156 -3.19 12.24 19.56
CA PRO A 156 -2.08 12.46 18.63
C PRO A 156 -2.49 12.43 17.14
N LEU A 157 -3.49 11.61 16.77
CA LEU A 157 -4.01 11.55 15.41
C LEU A 157 -4.86 12.78 15.09
N MET A 158 -5.74 13.17 16.02
CA MET A 158 -6.59 14.36 15.89
C MET A 158 -5.79 15.65 15.82
N ASP A 159 -4.73 15.77 16.61
CA ASP A 159 -3.89 16.97 16.65
C ASP A 159 -3.11 17.14 15.35
N LEU A 160 -2.63 16.04 14.75
CA LEU A 160 -1.99 16.07 13.43
C LEU A 160 -2.98 16.50 12.33
N LEU A 161 -4.22 15.98 12.35
CA LEU A 161 -5.26 16.42 11.42
C LEU A 161 -5.57 17.91 11.55
N ARG A 162 -5.76 18.39 12.78
CA ARG A 162 -6.01 19.83 13.05
C ARG A 162 -4.85 20.71 12.61
N GLY A 163 -3.61 20.27 12.84
CA GLY A 163 -2.41 20.97 12.40
C GLY A 163 -2.33 21.14 10.88
N GLN A 164 -2.78 20.13 10.11
CA GLN A 164 -2.83 20.22 8.65
C GLN A 164 -4.01 21.07 8.15
N ALA A 165 -5.15 21.02 8.83
CA ALA A 165 -6.33 21.82 8.47
C ALA A 165 -6.12 23.34 8.65
N GLY A 166 -5.24 23.75 9.56
CA GLY A 166 -4.94 25.15 9.88
C GLY A 166 -4.02 25.88 8.88
N GLY A 167 -3.41 25.17 7.93
CA GLY A 167 -2.57 25.75 6.86
C GLY A 167 -1.20 26.28 7.30
N LYS A 168 -0.15 25.92 6.56
CA LYS A 168 1.21 26.52 6.62
C LYS A 168 1.27 27.90 5.95
N HIS A 169 0.33 28.80 6.24
CA HIS A 169 0.36 30.20 5.75
C HIS A 169 0.78 31.23 6.81
N ALA A 170 1.38 30.79 7.92
CA ALA A 170 1.91 31.69 8.96
C ALA A 170 3.44 31.85 8.87
N GLN A 171 3.93 32.27 7.71
CA GLN A 171 5.21 33.01 7.59
C GLN A 171 5.04 34.07 6.51
N ASP A 172 4.18 35.05 6.78
CA ASP A 172 4.28 36.36 6.16
C ASP A 172 4.74 37.34 7.24
N GLN A 173 6.00 37.80 7.14
CA GLN A 173 6.46 38.93 7.92
C GLN A 173 5.92 40.19 7.25
N GLY A 174 4.78 40.68 7.75
CA GLY A 174 4.21 41.95 7.37
C GLY A 174 3.33 42.50 8.49
N ASN A 175 3.79 43.56 9.16
CA ASN A 175 3.04 44.30 10.17
C ASN A 175 1.62 44.62 9.72
N GLY A 176 0.60 44.14 10.44
CA GLY A 176 -0.79 44.51 10.23
C GLY A 176 -1.71 43.84 11.25
N GLU A 177 -2.42 44.68 12.01
CA GLU A 177 -3.44 44.42 13.02
C GLU A 177 -4.00 42.98 13.17
N ALA A 178 -3.90 42.47 14.39
CA ALA A 178 -4.48 41.19 14.80
C ALA A 178 -6.01 41.21 14.65
N SER A 179 -6.48 40.65 13.54
CA SER A 179 -7.85 40.16 13.44
C SER A 179 -8.03 38.99 14.42
N PRO A 180 -9.18 38.85 15.10
CA PRO A 180 -9.41 37.72 16.00
C PRO A 180 -9.33 36.42 15.20
N PRO A 181 -8.79 35.33 15.77
CA PRO A 181 -8.68 34.06 15.06
C PRO A 181 -10.09 33.57 14.73
N SER A 182 -10.49 33.68 13.46
CA SER A 182 -11.66 32.97 12.98
C SER A 182 -11.38 31.48 13.17
N THR A 183 -12.34 30.80 13.77
CA THR A 183 -12.26 29.48 14.37
C THR A 183 -11.76 28.41 13.40
N SER A 184 -10.45 28.19 13.37
CA SER A 184 -9.74 27.20 12.55
C SER A 184 -10.05 25.74 12.95
N LEU A 185 -10.87 25.56 13.99
CA LEU A 185 -11.32 24.27 14.53
C LEU A 185 -12.44 23.61 13.71
N GLU A 186 -13.11 24.32 12.80
CA GLU A 186 -14.26 23.80 12.04
C GLU A 186 -13.90 22.93 10.82
N LYS A 187 -12.60 22.76 10.51
CA LYS A 187 -12.18 22.07 9.28
C LYS A 187 -11.92 20.57 9.41
N VAL A 188 -12.01 19.98 10.60
CA VAL A 188 -11.83 18.53 10.79
C VAL A 188 -13.13 17.89 11.28
N GLN A 189 -13.71 17.05 10.44
CA GLN A 189 -14.90 16.28 10.75
C GLN A 189 -14.55 14.79 10.80
N VAL A 190 -14.78 14.15 11.96
CA VAL A 190 -14.66 12.70 12.12
C VAL A 190 -16.02 12.17 12.55
N LEU A 191 -16.58 11.28 11.73
CA LEU A 191 -17.90 10.69 11.91
C LEU A 191 -17.76 9.15 12.00
N PRO A 192 -17.42 8.60 13.18
CA PRO A 192 -17.13 7.17 13.33
C PRO A 192 -18.28 6.23 12.94
N VAL A 193 -19.53 6.64 13.14
CA VAL A 193 -20.71 5.83 12.82
C VAL A 193 -20.90 5.70 11.30
N GLN A 194 -20.57 6.76 10.56
CA GLN A 194 -20.59 6.83 9.11
C GLN A 194 -19.32 6.23 8.49
N GLY A 195 -18.24 6.11 9.27
CA GLY A 195 -16.93 5.70 8.77
C GLY A 195 -16.25 6.78 7.94
N GLU A 196 -16.52 8.05 8.25
CA GLU A 196 -16.02 9.17 7.50
C GLU A 196 -15.02 10.00 8.32
N VAL A 197 -13.93 10.39 7.68
CA VAL A 197 -12.98 11.40 8.17
C VAL A 197 -12.80 12.40 7.05
N MET A 198 -12.94 13.69 7.32
CA MET A 198 -12.74 14.77 6.36
C MET A 198 -11.94 15.88 7.04
N CYS A 199 -10.80 16.23 6.46
CA CYS A 199 -9.88 17.23 7.02
C CYS A 199 -9.55 18.31 5.99
N GLY A 200 -9.79 19.58 6.36
CA GLY A 200 -9.56 20.73 5.51
C GLY A 200 -10.41 20.68 4.25
N ASP A 201 -9.87 21.22 3.16
CA ASP A 201 -10.47 21.13 1.84
C ASP A 201 -10.14 19.78 1.16
N GLY A 202 -10.19 18.67 1.91
CA GLY A 202 -9.85 17.32 1.44
C GLY A 202 -8.37 16.92 1.56
N ALA A 203 -7.61 17.58 2.44
CA ALA A 203 -6.20 17.26 2.69
C ALA A 203 -5.99 15.81 3.17
N TYR A 204 -6.97 15.29 3.93
CA TYR A 204 -7.10 13.88 4.26
C TYR A 204 -8.57 13.50 4.37
N SER A 205 -8.94 12.45 3.65
CA SER A 205 -10.30 11.92 3.61
C SER A 205 -10.27 10.40 3.76
N VAL A 206 -11.14 9.87 4.61
CA VAL A 206 -11.45 8.43 4.68
C VAL A 206 -12.94 8.30 4.41
N LEU A 207 -13.32 7.55 3.37
CA LEU A 207 -14.71 7.38 2.98
C LEU A 207 -15.04 5.89 2.78
N PRO A 208 -16.22 5.42 3.20
CA PRO A 208 -16.67 4.06 2.93
C PRO A 208 -17.00 3.92 1.44
N ALA A 209 -16.43 2.92 0.77
CA ALA A 209 -16.80 2.53 -0.58
C ALA A 209 -16.45 1.05 -0.80
N ASP A 210 -17.43 0.26 -1.24
CA ASP A 210 -17.13 -1.05 -1.82
C ASP A 210 -16.47 -0.82 -3.18
N LEU A 211 -15.24 -1.30 -3.36
CA LEU A 211 -14.48 -1.10 -4.58
C LEU A 211 -15.10 -1.79 -5.82
N ARG A 212 -16.05 -2.70 -5.61
CA ARG A 212 -16.87 -3.33 -6.67
C ARG A 212 -18.00 -2.41 -7.15
N ASP A 213 -18.41 -1.45 -6.33
CA ASP A 213 -19.40 -0.43 -6.69
C ASP A 213 -18.69 0.81 -7.23
N LEU A 214 -18.54 0.87 -8.55
CA LEU A 214 -17.82 1.95 -9.21
C LEU A 214 -18.50 3.32 -9.01
N GLN A 215 -19.83 3.36 -8.87
CA GLN A 215 -20.54 4.62 -8.63
C GLN A 215 -20.21 5.16 -7.23
N ALA A 216 -20.13 4.29 -6.23
CA ALA A 216 -19.70 4.66 -4.89
C ALA A 216 -18.24 5.19 -4.88
N VAL A 217 -17.34 4.54 -5.62
CA VAL A 217 -15.94 4.99 -5.76
C VAL A 217 -15.86 6.36 -6.44
N GLU A 218 -16.56 6.57 -7.56
CA GLU A 218 -16.60 7.86 -8.27
C GLU A 218 -17.19 8.97 -7.38
N ALA A 219 -18.29 8.68 -6.67
CA ALA A 219 -18.88 9.63 -5.74
C ALA A 219 -17.91 9.99 -4.60
N ALA A 220 -17.14 9.02 -4.08
CA ALA A 220 -16.15 9.29 -3.04
C ALA A 220 -14.98 10.16 -3.57
N ILE A 221 -14.50 9.90 -4.79
CA ILE A 221 -13.48 10.73 -5.46
C ILE A 221 -13.97 12.18 -5.60
N GLN A 222 -15.21 12.38 -6.03
CA GLN A 222 -15.83 13.70 -6.15
C GLN A 222 -16.01 14.38 -4.78
N ARG A 223 -16.50 13.66 -3.76
CA ARG A 223 -16.69 14.17 -2.41
C ARG A 223 -15.39 14.61 -1.73
N ALA A 224 -14.30 13.88 -1.94
CA ALA A 224 -12.97 14.28 -1.45
C ALA A 224 -12.35 15.41 -2.30
N GLY A 225 -12.96 15.73 -3.44
CA GLY A 225 -12.56 16.80 -4.34
C GLY A 225 -11.19 16.54 -4.97
N LEU A 226 -10.88 15.31 -5.38
CA LEU A 226 -9.68 15.07 -6.19
C LEU A 226 -9.86 15.72 -7.57
N ASP A 227 -8.86 16.48 -8.00
CA ASP A 227 -8.76 17.00 -9.36
C ASP A 227 -8.26 15.89 -10.29
N THR A 228 -9.12 15.43 -11.20
CA THR A 228 -8.79 14.29 -12.08
C THR A 228 -7.74 14.62 -13.16
N SER A 229 -7.39 15.90 -13.31
CA SER A 229 -6.32 16.37 -14.19
C SER A 229 -4.97 16.55 -13.48
N ALA A 230 -4.98 16.69 -12.15
CA ALA A 230 -3.77 16.85 -11.35
C ALA A 230 -3.05 15.49 -11.16
N PRO A 231 -1.70 15.51 -10.98
CA PRO A 231 -0.95 14.30 -10.69
C PRO A 231 -1.54 13.50 -9.53
N THR A 232 -1.92 12.25 -9.81
CA THR A 232 -2.51 11.37 -8.81
C THR A 232 -1.76 10.04 -8.70
N LEU A 233 -1.30 9.71 -7.49
CA LEU A 233 -0.76 8.40 -7.16
C LEU A 233 -1.86 7.52 -6.57
N ILE A 234 -2.22 6.46 -7.28
CA ILE A 234 -3.20 5.47 -6.86
C ILE A 234 -2.46 4.27 -6.28
N LEU A 235 -2.79 3.86 -5.06
CA LEU A 235 -2.15 2.74 -4.37
C LEU A 235 -3.16 1.62 -4.12
N SER A 236 -2.76 0.39 -4.45
CA SER A 236 -3.47 -0.84 -4.07
C SER A 236 -2.47 -1.83 -3.49
N GLU A 237 -2.54 -2.06 -2.18
CA GLU A 237 -1.57 -2.87 -1.44
C GLU A 237 -2.21 -4.16 -0.90
N CYS A 238 -2.12 -5.26 -1.66
CA CYS A 238 -2.81 -6.53 -1.44
C CYS A 238 -4.34 -6.35 -1.37
N VAL A 239 -4.94 -5.81 -2.43
CA VAL A 239 -6.39 -5.52 -2.47
C VAL A 239 -7.05 -6.16 -3.68
N LEU A 240 -6.64 -5.80 -4.90
CA LEU A 240 -7.30 -6.26 -6.13
C LEU A 240 -7.30 -7.78 -6.29
N VAL A 241 -6.29 -8.48 -5.78
CA VAL A 241 -6.21 -9.94 -5.77
C VAL A 241 -7.39 -10.64 -5.04
N TYR A 242 -8.07 -9.96 -4.11
CA TYR A 242 -9.25 -10.50 -3.42
C TYR A 242 -10.56 -10.32 -4.18
N MET A 243 -10.55 -9.59 -5.30
CA MET A 243 -11.72 -9.33 -6.13
C MET A 243 -11.77 -10.30 -7.30
N GLU A 244 -12.97 -10.53 -7.84
CA GLU A 244 -13.12 -11.23 -9.11
C GLU A 244 -12.34 -10.49 -10.22
N PRO A 245 -11.78 -11.21 -11.22
CA PRO A 245 -11.01 -10.58 -12.29
C PRO A 245 -11.80 -9.51 -13.06
N SER A 246 -13.12 -9.69 -13.23
CA SER A 246 -14.00 -8.67 -13.84
C SER A 246 -14.06 -7.41 -13.01
N ASP A 247 -14.27 -7.53 -11.69
CA ASP A 247 -14.48 -6.38 -10.80
C ASP A 247 -13.20 -5.55 -10.69
N SER A 248 -12.06 -6.21 -10.47
CA SER A 248 -10.77 -5.53 -10.43
C SER A 248 -10.42 -4.87 -11.78
N SER A 249 -10.70 -5.54 -12.91
CA SER A 249 -10.49 -4.96 -14.25
C SER A 249 -11.40 -3.75 -14.51
N ASN A 250 -12.65 -3.80 -14.06
CA ASN A 250 -13.59 -2.70 -14.21
C ASN A 250 -13.17 -1.47 -13.38
N LEU A 251 -12.71 -1.69 -12.14
CA LEU A 251 -12.15 -0.62 -11.30
C LEU A 251 -10.90 -0.01 -11.92
N ILE A 252 -9.94 -0.84 -12.35
CA ILE A 252 -8.71 -0.39 -13.04
C ILE A 252 -9.07 0.46 -14.27
N ARG A 253 -10.05 0.01 -15.07
CA ARG A 253 -10.52 0.72 -16.26
C ARG A 253 -11.14 2.06 -15.93
N MET A 254 -12.04 2.11 -14.94
CA MET A 254 -12.66 3.36 -14.51
C MET A 254 -11.60 4.35 -14.04
N LEU A 255 -10.68 3.94 -13.17
CA LEU A 255 -9.60 4.81 -12.69
C LEU A 255 -8.68 5.28 -13.84
N GLY A 256 -8.37 4.37 -14.76
CA GLY A 256 -7.64 4.65 -15.98
C GLY A 256 -8.43 5.47 -17.01
N GLN A 257 -9.71 5.77 -16.81
CA GLN A 257 -10.49 6.70 -17.64
C GLN A 257 -10.67 8.04 -16.93
N THR A 258 -10.84 7.99 -15.61
CA THR A 258 -11.04 9.16 -14.73
C THR A 258 -9.79 10.02 -14.65
N PHE A 259 -8.62 9.44 -14.33
CA PHE A 259 -7.41 10.21 -14.12
C PHE A 259 -6.57 10.30 -15.40
N SER A 260 -6.35 11.53 -15.89
CA SER A 260 -5.59 11.73 -17.11
C SER A 260 -4.08 11.72 -16.87
N ASN A 261 -3.64 12.19 -15.70
CA ASN A 261 -2.24 12.22 -15.26
C ASN A 261 -2.07 11.46 -13.93
N ALA A 262 -1.83 10.16 -14.00
CA ALA A 262 -1.77 9.31 -12.81
C ALA A 262 -0.80 8.14 -12.94
N ALA A 263 -0.34 7.67 -11.78
CA ALA A 263 0.33 6.39 -11.63
C ALA A 263 -0.48 5.49 -10.71
N ILE A 264 -0.77 4.26 -11.12
CA ILE A 264 -1.30 3.21 -10.22
C ILE A 264 -0.17 2.28 -9.82
N VAL A 265 -0.04 2.01 -8.53
CA VAL A 265 0.92 1.07 -7.96
C VAL A 265 0.15 -0.05 -7.29
N VAL A 266 0.34 -1.27 -7.78
CA VAL A 266 -0.31 -2.47 -7.27
C VAL A 266 0.76 -3.40 -6.68
N TYR A 267 0.69 -3.66 -5.38
CA TYR A 267 1.49 -4.69 -4.72
C TYR A 267 0.61 -5.90 -4.42
N GLU A 268 0.91 -7.07 -4.98
CA GLU A 268 0.16 -8.31 -4.71
C GLU A 268 0.92 -9.57 -5.16
N GLN A 269 0.31 -10.73 -4.97
CA GLN A 269 0.85 -12.04 -5.28
C GLN A 269 0.99 -12.28 -6.79
N VAL A 270 1.94 -13.14 -7.17
CA VAL A 270 2.18 -13.62 -8.54
C VAL A 270 2.60 -15.11 -8.50
N ARG A 271 2.73 -15.78 -9.66
CA ARG A 271 3.19 -17.18 -9.81
C ARG A 271 2.31 -18.23 -9.08
N PRO A 272 1.00 -18.32 -9.34
CA PRO A 272 0.10 -19.24 -8.63
C PRO A 272 0.29 -20.74 -8.92
N HIS A 273 1.14 -21.09 -9.89
CA HIS A 273 1.11 -22.42 -10.49
C HIS A 273 2.28 -23.31 -10.08
N ASP A 274 3.34 -22.78 -9.47
CA ASP A 274 4.42 -23.62 -8.96
C ASP A 274 4.06 -24.25 -7.59
N ALA A 275 4.99 -24.99 -6.98
CA ALA A 275 4.72 -25.67 -5.72
C ALA A 275 4.38 -24.69 -4.58
N PHE A 276 5.10 -23.56 -4.49
CA PHE A 276 4.88 -22.56 -3.47
C PHE A 276 3.56 -21.82 -3.73
N GLY A 277 3.32 -21.36 -4.96
CA GLY A 277 2.11 -20.65 -5.34
C GLY A 277 0.83 -21.47 -5.11
N ARG A 278 0.86 -22.78 -5.41
CA ARG A 278 -0.28 -23.68 -5.12
C ARG A 278 -0.53 -23.82 -3.61
N GLN A 279 0.53 -23.97 -2.82
CA GLN A 279 0.40 -24.08 -1.37
C GLN A 279 -0.11 -22.77 -0.74
N MET A 280 0.43 -21.63 -1.18
CA MET A 280 -0.01 -20.29 -0.76
C MET A 280 -1.50 -20.10 -0.98
N ARG A 281 -2.01 -20.50 -2.16
CA ARG A 281 -3.44 -20.45 -2.48
C ARG A 281 -4.26 -21.35 -1.56
N SER A 282 -3.89 -22.63 -1.43
CA SER A 282 -4.60 -23.59 -0.56
C SER A 282 -4.72 -23.05 0.87
N ASN A 283 -3.61 -22.57 1.43
CA ASN A 283 -3.57 -22.04 2.79
C ASN A 283 -4.51 -20.84 3.02
N LEU A 284 -4.66 -19.98 2.01
CA LEU A 284 -5.52 -18.79 2.10
C LEU A 284 -6.98 -19.14 1.88
N GLU A 285 -7.27 -20.04 0.95
CA GLU A 285 -8.60 -20.55 0.68
C GLU A 285 -9.17 -21.31 1.88
N GLU A 286 -8.37 -22.17 2.53
CA GLU A 286 -8.72 -22.88 3.76
C GLU A 286 -9.06 -21.94 4.93
N ARG A 287 -8.54 -20.71 4.91
CA ARG A 287 -8.83 -19.65 5.90
C ARG A 287 -10.01 -18.76 5.50
N GLY A 288 -10.63 -19.00 4.34
CA GLY A 288 -11.75 -18.22 3.82
C GLY A 288 -11.35 -16.91 3.13
N CYS A 289 -10.07 -16.75 2.76
CA CYS A 289 -9.54 -15.58 2.05
C CYS A 289 -9.03 -15.96 0.65
N PRO A 290 -9.87 -16.46 -0.27
CA PRO A 290 -9.41 -16.90 -1.58
C PRO A 290 -8.80 -15.73 -2.37
N LEU A 291 -7.71 -16.01 -3.08
CA LEU A 291 -7.06 -15.07 -3.99
C LEU A 291 -7.73 -15.13 -5.38
N LEU A 292 -8.96 -14.61 -5.47
CA LEU A 292 -9.84 -14.69 -6.66
C LEU A 292 -9.16 -14.21 -7.95
N GLY A 293 -8.40 -13.11 -7.87
CA GLY A 293 -7.73 -12.51 -9.02
C GLY A 293 -6.46 -13.23 -9.48
N LEU A 294 -5.82 -14.01 -8.61
CA LEU A 294 -4.43 -14.44 -8.80
C LEU A 294 -4.23 -15.32 -10.05
N THR A 295 -5.16 -16.23 -10.34
CA THR A 295 -5.05 -17.10 -11.53
C THR A 295 -5.25 -16.35 -12.85
N SER A 296 -5.84 -15.16 -12.82
CA SER A 296 -5.99 -14.30 -14.00
C SER A 296 -4.77 -13.42 -14.27
N THR A 297 -3.90 -13.24 -13.28
CA THR A 297 -2.62 -12.53 -13.38
C THR A 297 -1.46 -13.40 -12.90
N PRO A 298 -1.14 -14.50 -13.60
CA PRO A 298 -0.18 -15.48 -13.08
C PRO A 298 1.29 -15.04 -13.20
N THR A 299 1.61 -14.07 -14.06
CA THR A 299 2.97 -13.60 -14.33
C THR A 299 3.07 -12.09 -14.26
N LEU A 300 4.29 -11.55 -14.16
CA LEU A 300 4.55 -10.11 -14.19
C LEU A 300 3.97 -9.45 -15.45
N GLU A 301 4.11 -10.12 -16.60
CA GLU A 301 3.55 -9.67 -17.88
C GLU A 301 2.02 -9.61 -17.81
N ALA A 302 1.37 -10.61 -17.20
CA ALA A 302 -0.08 -10.61 -17.04
C ALA A 302 -0.57 -9.47 -16.13
N HIS A 303 0.19 -9.09 -15.09
CA HIS A 303 -0.12 -7.90 -14.30
C HIS A 303 0.00 -6.60 -15.13
N CYS A 304 1.05 -6.48 -15.96
CA CYS A 304 1.19 -5.36 -16.89
C CYS A 304 0.03 -5.29 -17.89
N GLU A 305 -0.31 -6.42 -18.52
CA GLU A 305 -1.42 -6.53 -19.48
C GLU A 305 -2.77 -6.17 -18.85
N ARG A 306 -2.99 -6.53 -17.57
CA ARG A 306 -4.21 -6.16 -16.85
C ARG A 306 -4.37 -4.65 -16.77
N LEU A 307 -3.28 -3.89 -16.60
CA LEU A 307 -3.34 -2.42 -16.61
C LEU A 307 -3.51 -1.88 -18.04
N THR A 308 -2.67 -2.30 -18.99
CA THR A 308 -2.66 -1.72 -20.34
C THR A 308 -3.93 -2.03 -21.14
N ARG A 309 -4.56 -3.18 -20.93
CA ARG A 309 -5.88 -3.50 -21.52
C ARG A 309 -7.03 -2.68 -20.90
N ASN A 310 -6.81 -2.04 -19.76
CA ASN A 310 -7.82 -1.31 -19.00
C ASN A 310 -7.47 0.18 -18.86
N SER A 311 -7.19 0.83 -20.00
CA SER A 311 -7.05 2.29 -20.11
C SER A 311 -5.82 2.90 -19.41
N TRP A 312 -4.78 2.11 -19.14
CA TRP A 312 -3.46 2.61 -18.76
C TRP A 312 -2.51 2.62 -19.97
N GLU A 313 -1.83 3.73 -20.20
CA GLU A 313 -0.97 3.96 -21.38
C GLU A 313 0.24 3.02 -21.41
N SER A 314 0.86 2.79 -20.25
CA SER A 314 1.98 1.88 -20.12
C SER A 314 1.99 1.21 -18.74
N ALA A 315 2.66 0.07 -18.63
CA ALA A 315 2.86 -0.60 -17.36
C ALA A 315 4.20 -1.35 -17.32
N ALA A 316 4.72 -1.53 -16.10
CA ALA A 316 5.89 -2.33 -15.81
C ALA A 316 5.73 -3.03 -14.45
N ALA A 317 6.30 -4.22 -14.30
CA ALA A 317 6.20 -5.03 -13.09
C ALA A 317 7.54 -5.63 -12.70
N TRP A 318 7.75 -5.81 -11.40
CA TRP A 318 8.94 -6.42 -10.82
C TRP A 318 8.53 -7.31 -9.66
N ASP A 319 9.09 -8.51 -9.58
CA ASP A 319 9.00 -9.31 -8.36
C ASP A 319 9.76 -8.62 -7.21
N MET A 320 9.37 -8.95 -5.98
CA MET A 320 9.91 -8.27 -4.81
C MET A 320 11.35 -8.68 -4.50
N ASP A 321 11.83 -9.82 -5.01
CA ASP A 321 13.23 -10.21 -4.88
C ASP A 321 14.13 -9.27 -5.70
N THR A 322 13.71 -8.96 -6.93
CA THR A 322 14.34 -7.96 -7.81
C THR A 322 14.29 -6.56 -7.19
N VAL A 323 13.13 -6.16 -6.65
CA VAL A 323 12.99 -4.86 -5.96
C VAL A 323 13.96 -4.78 -4.78
N TYR A 324 13.96 -5.81 -3.93
CA TYR A 324 14.82 -5.86 -2.75
C TYR A 324 16.31 -5.83 -3.13
N LYS A 325 16.74 -6.64 -4.10
CA LYS A 325 18.16 -6.77 -4.46
C LYS A 325 18.71 -5.57 -5.21
N ALA A 326 17.96 -5.06 -6.18
CA ALA A 326 18.49 -4.18 -7.21
C ALA A 326 17.93 -2.75 -7.16
N ARG A 327 16.96 -2.46 -6.29
CA ARG A 327 16.23 -1.19 -6.31
C ARG A 327 16.13 -0.48 -4.96
N LEU A 328 16.06 -1.20 -3.85
CA LEU A 328 16.07 -0.57 -2.52
C LEU A 328 17.47 -0.03 -2.17
N ASP A 329 17.52 1.00 -1.32
CA ASP A 329 18.77 1.63 -0.88
C ASP A 329 19.71 0.63 -0.18
N ALA A 330 20.95 0.52 -0.68
CA ALA A 330 21.88 -0.49 -0.21
C ALA A 330 22.29 -0.27 1.26
N ALA A 331 22.39 0.98 1.72
CA ALA A 331 22.75 1.29 3.09
C ALA A 331 21.63 0.91 4.06
N ASP A 332 20.38 1.23 3.72
CA ASP A 332 19.22 0.85 4.52
C ASP A 332 19.04 -0.68 4.55
N ARG A 333 19.13 -1.37 3.40
CA ARG A 333 19.12 -2.84 3.37
C ARG A 333 20.18 -3.45 4.28
N SER A 334 21.41 -2.95 4.20
CA SER A 334 22.50 -3.42 5.05
C SER A 334 22.19 -3.22 6.54
N ARG A 335 21.53 -2.11 6.91
CA ARG A 335 21.06 -1.85 8.27
C ARG A 335 20.01 -2.87 8.69
N ILE A 336 19.03 -3.15 7.84
CA ILE A 336 17.96 -4.13 8.10
C ILE A 336 18.51 -5.54 8.29
N GLU A 337 19.42 -5.96 7.42
CA GLU A 337 20.01 -7.30 7.46
C GLU A 337 20.79 -7.59 8.76
N ARG A 338 21.16 -6.54 9.51
CA ARG A 338 21.83 -6.62 10.82
C ARG A 338 20.88 -6.58 12.02
N LEU A 339 19.59 -6.32 11.84
CA LEU A 339 18.64 -6.21 12.97
C LEU A 339 18.41 -7.55 13.66
N GLU A 340 18.33 -8.62 12.88
CA GLU A 340 18.01 -9.97 13.37
C GLU A 340 18.86 -11.01 12.64
N ILE A 341 19.26 -12.07 13.36
CA ILE A 341 19.88 -13.26 12.77
C ILE A 341 18.89 -13.88 11.78
N PHE A 342 19.40 -14.31 10.62
CA PHE A 342 18.58 -14.82 9.54
C PHE A 342 19.32 -15.90 8.75
N ASP A 343 18.71 -17.08 8.65
CA ASP A 343 19.22 -18.26 7.94
C ASP A 343 18.19 -18.86 6.94
N GLU A 344 16.96 -18.35 6.91
CA GLU A 344 15.85 -18.82 6.03
C GLU A 344 15.91 -18.20 4.60
N PHE A 345 17.08 -18.26 3.93
CA PHE A 345 17.29 -17.58 2.65
C PHE A 345 16.54 -18.21 1.48
N GLU A 346 16.38 -19.53 1.46
CA GLU A 346 15.61 -20.23 0.44
C GLU A 346 14.12 -19.87 0.53
N GLU A 347 13.54 -19.89 1.74
CA GLU A 347 12.17 -19.45 2.01
C GLU A 347 11.98 -17.99 1.65
N TRP A 348 12.97 -17.15 1.96
CA TRP A 348 12.96 -15.75 1.58
C TRP A 348 12.80 -15.54 0.08
N HIS A 349 13.65 -16.15 -0.74
CA HIS A 349 13.57 -16.01 -2.19
C HIS A 349 12.26 -16.55 -2.73
N MET A 350 11.79 -17.69 -2.22
CA MET A 350 10.48 -18.22 -2.60
C MET A 350 9.37 -17.19 -2.33
N ILE A 351 9.30 -16.60 -1.13
CA ILE A 351 8.22 -15.66 -0.85
C ILE A 351 8.40 -14.35 -1.65
N GLN A 352 9.61 -13.80 -1.77
CA GLN A 352 9.84 -12.55 -2.49
C GLN A 352 9.55 -12.64 -4.00
N GLU A 353 9.82 -13.80 -4.63
CA GLU A 353 9.50 -14.02 -6.05
C GLU A 353 7.98 -14.18 -6.31
N HIS A 354 7.20 -14.47 -5.27
CA HIS A 354 5.75 -14.69 -5.32
C HIS A 354 4.92 -13.45 -4.99
N TYR A 355 5.57 -12.30 -4.81
CA TYR A 355 4.93 -11.00 -4.72
C TYR A 355 5.58 -10.07 -5.73
N CYS A 356 4.81 -9.10 -6.23
CA CYS A 356 5.30 -8.13 -7.18
C CYS A 356 4.78 -6.73 -6.89
N ILE A 357 5.48 -5.72 -7.42
CA ILE A 357 4.94 -4.39 -7.62
C ILE A 357 4.75 -4.19 -9.12
N THR A 358 3.54 -3.81 -9.50
CA THR A 358 3.19 -3.37 -10.85
C THR A 358 2.87 -1.89 -10.82
N VAL A 359 3.44 -1.13 -11.75
CA VAL A 359 3.20 0.30 -11.94
C VAL A 359 2.56 0.51 -13.30
N GLY A 360 1.37 1.11 -13.33
CA GLY A 360 0.72 1.61 -14.55
C GLY A 360 0.77 3.13 -14.59
N ILE A 361 0.92 3.70 -15.78
CA ILE A 361 1.07 5.15 -15.99
C ILE A 361 0.06 5.64 -17.02
N ASN A 362 -0.50 6.83 -16.76
CA ASN A 362 -1.27 7.64 -17.69
C ASN A 362 -0.70 9.06 -17.69
N LYS A 363 -0.38 9.60 -18.87
CA LYS A 363 0.13 10.98 -19.06
C LYS A 363 -0.74 11.81 -19.99
N ARG A 364 -1.99 11.41 -20.18
CA ARG A 364 -2.95 12.06 -21.07
C ARG A 364 -3.22 13.48 -20.56
N ASN A 365 -3.15 14.47 -21.44
CA ASN A 365 -3.39 15.88 -21.14
C ASN A 365 -2.49 16.49 -20.06
N ALA A 366 -1.36 15.87 -19.72
CA ALA A 366 -0.37 16.55 -18.89
C ALA A 366 0.23 17.68 -19.72
N GLN A 367 -0.15 18.93 -19.41
CA GLN A 367 0.59 20.08 -19.94
C GLN A 367 2.03 19.93 -19.47
N ASP A 368 2.97 20.13 -20.38
CA ASP A 368 4.39 20.23 -20.04
C ASP A 368 4.52 21.20 -18.85
N ASN A 369 5.08 20.71 -17.74
CA ASN A 369 5.39 21.56 -16.60
C ASN A 369 6.40 22.63 -17.06
N ARG A 370 6.70 23.62 -16.21
CA ARG A 370 7.63 24.73 -16.52
C ARG A 370 9.02 24.30 -17.06
N LEU A 371 9.36 23.01 -16.96
CA LEU A 371 10.60 22.37 -17.38
C LEU A 371 10.47 21.45 -18.62
N GLY A 372 9.28 21.28 -19.21
CA GLY A 372 9.09 20.42 -20.40
C GLY A 372 9.12 18.91 -20.14
N SER A 373 8.95 18.47 -18.89
CA SER A 373 8.88 17.05 -18.51
C SER A 373 7.67 16.76 -17.62
N ASN A 374 7.11 15.56 -17.76
CA ASN A 374 5.98 15.09 -16.96
C ASN A 374 6.48 14.50 -15.63
N VAL A 375 5.76 14.72 -14.52
CA VAL A 375 6.10 14.20 -13.18
C VAL A 375 6.23 12.67 -13.11
N LEU A 376 5.68 11.96 -14.10
CA LEU A 376 5.68 10.50 -14.24
C LEU A 376 6.72 9.99 -15.25
N ASP A 377 7.57 10.86 -15.79
CA ASP A 377 8.70 10.44 -16.64
C ASP A 377 9.70 9.61 -15.81
N GLY A 378 9.96 8.39 -16.25
CA GLY A 378 10.82 7.44 -15.52
C GLY A 378 10.26 6.95 -14.18
N PHE A 379 8.97 7.20 -13.88
CA PHE A 379 8.36 6.73 -12.64
C PHE A 379 8.33 5.20 -12.57
N GLY A 380 8.58 4.67 -11.37
CA GLY A 380 8.77 3.23 -11.13
C GLY A 380 10.21 2.89 -10.74
N PHE A 381 10.63 1.68 -11.12
CA PHE A 381 11.93 1.11 -10.76
C PHE A 381 12.92 1.07 -11.95
N GLY A 382 12.64 1.78 -13.04
CA GLY A 382 13.45 1.73 -14.27
C GLY A 382 13.29 0.41 -15.02
N SER A 383 13.90 0.29 -16.21
CA SER A 383 13.80 -0.92 -17.02
C SER A 383 14.30 -2.16 -16.24
N PRO A 384 13.65 -3.33 -16.41
CA PRO A 384 14.21 -4.60 -15.97
C PRO A 384 15.38 -4.98 -16.90
N GLN A 385 16.45 -4.19 -16.93
CA GLN A 385 17.68 -4.64 -17.57
C GLN A 385 18.37 -5.64 -16.65
N SER A 386 18.63 -6.81 -17.23
CA SER A 386 19.45 -7.90 -16.74
C SER A 386 20.59 -7.39 -15.88
N SER A 387 20.78 -8.03 -14.73
CA SER A 387 22.05 -8.03 -14.01
C SER A 387 23.20 -8.02 -15.01
N SER A 388 23.90 -6.89 -15.12
CA SER A 388 25.23 -6.90 -15.69
C SER A 388 26.04 -7.79 -14.76
N THR A 389 26.29 -9.02 -15.19
CA THR A 389 27.37 -9.83 -14.65
C THR A 389 28.65 -9.05 -14.90
N SER A 390 29.06 -8.23 -13.93
CA SER A 390 30.47 -7.90 -13.77
C SER A 390 31.13 -9.15 -13.21
N SER A 391 31.48 -10.06 -14.12
CA SER A 391 32.59 -10.98 -13.91
C SER A 391 33.86 -10.13 -13.82
N ASP A 392 34.19 -9.68 -12.62
CA ASP A 392 35.54 -9.21 -12.27
C ASP A 392 35.76 -9.47 -10.77
N PHE A 393 35.97 -10.75 -10.46
CA PHE A 393 36.86 -11.14 -9.39
C PHE A 393 37.93 -12.02 -10.04
N SER A 394 39.08 -11.40 -10.32
CA SER A 394 40.37 -12.08 -10.46
C SER A 394 41.12 -11.93 -9.13
#